data_AF-A0A370F1V0-F1
#
_entry.id   AF-A0A370F1V0-F1
#
_cell.length_a   1.000
_cell.length_b   1.000
_cell.length_c   1.000
_cell.angle_alpha   90.00
_cell.angle_beta   90.00
_cell.angle_gamma   90.00
#
_symmetry.space_group_name_H-M   'P 1'
#
loop_
_entity.id
_entity.type
_entity.pdbx_description
1 polymer ?
#
loop_
_entity_poly.entity_id
_entity_poly.type
_entity_poly.pdbx_seq_one_letter_code
_entity_poly.pdbx_strand_id
1 'polypeptide(L)'
;MKRITLLLAAVMVVSCGKGTVEKPKHLLSEDEMANIIYDINMVQALRSMQSQAMPDNDVVAKQYIYKKYKIDSLDLAQNNAWYAADMENYEKIHKKASERVQKEMDALKPSKDTVLPSKQFKQGSAKVNLKAKRDSLRQAALEKQKAVQK
;
A
#
# COMPACT_ATOMS: atom_id res chain seq x y z
N MET A 1 16.72 0.79 -41.89
CA MET A 1 15.34 0.88 -41.35
C MET A 1 14.56 -0.43 -41.55
N LYS A 2 14.48 -1.00 -42.78
CA LYS A 2 13.74 -2.26 -43.07
C LYS A 2 14.16 -3.49 -42.25
N ARG A 3 15.45 -3.62 -41.90
CA ARG A 3 15.97 -4.75 -41.09
C ARG A 3 15.60 -4.63 -39.61
N ILE A 4 15.51 -3.40 -39.09
CA ILE A 4 15.12 -3.13 -37.69
C ILE A 4 13.62 -3.35 -37.53
N THR A 5 12.80 -2.94 -38.50
CA THR A 5 11.37 -3.22 -38.50
C THR A 5 11.07 -4.73 -38.59
N LEU A 6 11.91 -5.49 -39.31
CA LEU A 6 11.78 -6.94 -39.43
C LEU A 6 12.19 -7.66 -38.13
N LEU A 7 13.25 -7.19 -37.46
CA LEU A 7 13.64 -7.66 -36.13
C LEU A 7 12.58 -7.34 -35.06
N LEU A 8 12.02 -6.14 -35.07
CA LEU A 8 10.96 -5.74 -34.14
C LEU A 8 9.69 -6.58 -34.34
N ALA A 9 9.32 -6.85 -35.59
CA ALA A 9 8.21 -7.73 -35.92
C ALA A 9 8.46 -9.18 -35.48
N ALA A 10 9.69 -9.69 -35.63
CA ALA A 10 10.05 -11.04 -35.19
C ALA A 10 9.97 -11.20 -33.66
N VAL A 11 10.37 -10.19 -32.88
CA VAL A 11 10.27 -10.21 -31.42
C VAL A 11 8.81 -10.22 -30.95
N MET A 12 7.89 -9.56 -31.67
CA MET A 12 6.46 -9.59 -31.31
C MET A 12 5.82 -10.98 -31.44
N VAL A 13 6.26 -11.81 -32.40
CA VAL A 13 5.69 -13.16 -32.60
C VAL A 13 6.10 -14.14 -31.49
N VAL A 14 7.28 -13.95 -30.87
CA VAL A 14 7.78 -14.80 -29.78
C VAL A 14 7.17 -14.44 -28.42
N SER A 15 6.55 -13.27 -28.28
CA SER A 15 5.88 -12.86 -27.03
C SER A 15 4.61 -13.66 -26.72
N CYS A 16 4.12 -14.49 -27.65
CA CYS A 16 3.03 -15.42 -27.38
C CYS A 16 3.58 -16.65 -26.63
N GLY A 17 3.97 -16.43 -25.38
CA GLY A 17 4.40 -17.49 -24.47
C GLY A 17 3.24 -18.45 -24.20
N LYS A 18 3.53 -19.76 -24.24
CA LYS A 18 2.57 -20.81 -23.86
C LYS A 18 1.94 -20.46 -22.51
N GLY A 19 0.61 -20.37 -22.47
CA GLY A 19 -0.18 -19.95 -21.29
C GLY A 19 -0.20 -20.93 -20.12
N THR A 20 0.87 -21.71 -19.94
CA THR A 20 1.06 -22.64 -18.83
C THR A 20 2.00 -21.98 -17.83
N VAL A 21 1.46 -21.54 -16.71
CA VAL A 21 2.29 -21.02 -15.61
C VAL A 21 3.10 -22.17 -15.03
N GLU A 22 4.41 -22.00 -14.98
CA GLU A 22 5.32 -23.00 -14.41
C GLU A 22 5.17 -23.04 -12.89
N LYS A 23 5.26 -24.25 -12.31
CA LYS A 23 5.22 -24.43 -10.86
C LYS A 23 6.45 -23.77 -10.22
N PRO A 24 6.29 -22.87 -9.24
CA PRO A 24 7.40 -22.26 -8.53
C PRO A 24 8.28 -23.31 -7.84
N LYS A 25 9.60 -23.06 -7.77
CA LYS A 25 10.53 -23.93 -7.03
C LYS A 25 10.21 -23.95 -5.54
N HIS A 26 9.92 -22.77 -5.00
CA HIS A 26 9.43 -22.57 -3.64
C HIS A 26 7.94 -22.26 -3.71
N LEU A 27 7.10 -23.31 -3.64
CA LEU A 27 5.65 -23.16 -3.63
C LEU A 27 5.19 -22.90 -2.20
N LEU A 28 4.64 -21.71 -1.97
CA LEU A 28 3.97 -21.33 -0.73
C LEU A 28 2.65 -22.08 -0.64
N SER A 29 2.19 -22.38 0.57
CA SER A 29 0.84 -22.89 0.79
C SER A 29 -0.21 -21.80 0.57
N GLU A 30 -1.47 -22.20 0.34
CA GLU A 30 -2.59 -21.25 0.22
C GLU A 30 -2.73 -20.37 1.46
N ASP A 31 -2.52 -20.93 2.65
CA ASP A 31 -2.64 -20.21 3.92
C ASP A 31 -1.47 -19.23 4.11
N GLU A 32 -0.26 -19.60 3.69
CA GLU A 32 0.87 -18.67 3.65
C GLU A 32 0.59 -17.51 2.69
N MET A 33 0.07 -17.78 1.49
CA MET A 33 -0.31 -16.71 0.57
C MET A 33 -1.45 -15.84 1.09
N ALA A 34 -2.46 -16.43 1.74
CA ALA A 34 -3.54 -15.66 2.35
C ALA A 34 -3.00 -14.71 3.44
N ASN A 35 -2.06 -15.18 4.25
CA ASN A 35 -1.39 -14.36 5.26
C ASN A 35 -0.53 -13.24 4.65
N ILE A 36 0.20 -13.54 3.56
CA ILE A 36 0.98 -12.54 2.81
C ILE A 36 0.06 -11.46 2.24
N ILE A 37 -1.05 -11.84 1.58
CA ILE A 37 -2.03 -10.90 1.02
C ILE A 37 -2.64 -10.02 2.12
N TYR A 38 -3.02 -10.63 3.25
CA TYR A 38 -3.51 -9.89 4.40
C TYR A 38 -2.50 -8.82 4.86
N ASP A 39 -1.22 -9.18 5.03
CA ASP A 39 -0.22 -8.23 5.52
C ASP A 39 0.10 -7.14 4.49
N ILE A 40 0.15 -7.49 3.20
CA ILE A 40 0.30 -6.53 2.11
C ILE A 40 -0.84 -5.50 2.15
N ASN A 41 -2.08 -5.96 2.31
CA ASN A 41 -3.24 -5.09 2.39
C ASN A 41 -3.22 -4.23 3.67
N MET A 42 -2.77 -4.78 4.80
CA MET A 42 -2.61 -4.03 6.04
C MET A 42 -1.60 -2.89 5.89
N VAL A 43 -0.43 -3.18 5.30
CA VAL A 43 0.59 -2.16 5.04
C VAL A 43 0.08 -1.09 4.06
N GLN A 44 -0.67 -1.47 3.04
CA GLN A 44 -1.32 -0.52 2.13
C GLN A 44 -2.36 0.36 2.82
N ALA A 45 -3.17 -0.21 3.72
CA ALA A 45 -4.15 0.54 4.50
C ALA A 45 -3.48 1.54 5.45
N LEU A 46 -2.40 1.14 6.14
CA LEU A 46 -1.62 2.04 6.99
C LEU A 46 -1.03 3.20 6.18
N ARG A 47 -0.54 2.91 4.97
CA ARG A 47 -0.03 3.93 4.05
C ARG A 47 -1.12 4.91 3.61
N SER A 48 -2.32 4.42 3.29
CA SER A 48 -3.40 5.30 2.81
C SER A 48 -3.84 6.33 3.86
N MET A 49 -3.62 6.03 5.15
CA MET A 49 -3.87 6.95 6.26
C MET A 49 -2.77 8.00 6.45
N GLN A 50 -1.55 7.75 5.99
CA GLN A 50 -0.43 8.70 6.09
C GLN A 50 -0.28 9.49 4.77
N SER A 51 -0.89 10.68 4.72
CA SER A 51 -0.86 11.57 3.55
C SER A 51 0.52 12.17 3.21
N GLN A 52 1.56 11.94 4.03
CA GLN A 52 2.91 12.51 3.90
C GLN A 52 4.02 11.44 4.01
N ALA A 53 3.79 10.23 3.49
CA ALA A 53 4.79 9.17 3.52
C ALA A 53 5.97 9.47 2.57
N MET A 54 7.20 9.41 3.08
CA MET A 54 8.44 9.52 2.30
C MET A 54 8.58 8.37 1.28
N PRO A 55 9.25 8.57 0.14
CA PRO A 55 9.47 7.54 -0.89
C PRO A 55 10.09 6.23 -0.35
N ASP A 56 10.90 6.32 0.71
CA ASP A 56 11.61 5.17 1.30
C ASP A 56 10.67 4.14 1.96
N ASN A 57 9.42 4.51 2.23
CA ASN A 57 8.44 3.65 2.90
C ASN A 57 8.04 2.43 2.04
N ASP A 58 8.11 2.52 0.71
CA ASP A 58 7.78 1.39 -0.19
C ASP A 58 8.80 0.25 -0.11
N VAL A 59 10.08 0.62 0.01
CA VAL A 59 11.16 -0.36 0.12
C VAL A 59 11.07 -1.05 1.48
N VAL A 60 10.83 -0.30 2.56
CA VAL A 60 10.67 -0.85 3.91
C VAL A 60 9.45 -1.77 4.01
N ALA A 61 8.32 -1.39 3.42
CA ALA A 61 7.10 -2.19 3.37
C ALA A 61 7.34 -3.56 2.71
N LYS A 62 7.95 -3.57 1.52
CA LYS A 62 8.26 -4.81 0.80
C LYS A 62 9.27 -5.66 1.57
N GLN A 63 10.33 -5.04 2.09
CA GLN A 63 11.32 -5.73 2.91
C GLN A 63 10.73 -6.37 4.16
N TYR A 64 9.73 -5.74 4.79
CA TYR A 64 9.03 -6.31 5.93
C TYR A 64 8.34 -7.63 5.56
N ILE A 65 7.60 -7.66 4.44
CA ILE A 65 6.94 -8.89 3.94
C ILE A 65 7.97 -9.98 3.65
N TYR A 66 9.02 -9.65 2.90
CA TYR A 66 10.08 -10.60 2.55
C TYR A 66 10.75 -11.22 3.77
N LYS A 67 11.10 -10.39 4.76
CA LYS A 67 11.70 -10.86 6.01
C LYS A 67 10.75 -11.71 6.85
N LYS A 68 9.48 -11.31 6.97
CA LYS A 68 8.49 -12.00 7.79
C LYS A 68 8.20 -13.42 7.29
N TYR A 69 8.07 -13.58 5.98
CA TYR A 69 7.73 -14.86 5.34
C TYR A 69 8.94 -15.64 4.83
N LYS A 70 10.16 -15.07 4.94
CA LYS A 70 11.40 -15.66 4.42
C LYS A 70 11.32 -15.95 2.92
N ILE A 71 10.70 -15.03 2.18
CA ILE A 71 10.55 -15.06 0.72
C ILE A 71 11.30 -13.90 0.10
N ASP A 72 11.59 -13.99 -1.20
CA ASP A 72 12.08 -12.86 -1.97
C ASP A 72 11.04 -12.32 -2.97
N SER A 73 11.46 -11.35 -3.80
CA SER A 73 10.58 -10.77 -4.82
C SER A 73 10.19 -11.77 -5.91
N LEU A 74 11.07 -12.72 -6.24
CA LEU A 74 10.84 -13.71 -7.27
C LEU A 74 9.87 -14.77 -6.77
N ASP A 75 10.07 -15.27 -5.56
CA ASP A 75 9.17 -16.20 -4.89
C ASP A 75 7.74 -15.64 -4.86
N LEU A 76 7.57 -14.38 -4.42
CA LEU A 76 6.26 -13.75 -4.38
C LEU A 76 5.64 -13.63 -5.78
N ALA A 77 6.42 -13.21 -6.79
CA ALA A 77 5.92 -13.04 -8.15
C ALA A 77 5.51 -14.37 -8.79
N GLN A 78 6.31 -15.42 -8.60
CA GLN A 78 6.05 -16.76 -9.14
C GLN A 78 4.84 -17.40 -8.48
N ASN A 79 4.74 -17.32 -7.15
CA ASN A 79 3.58 -17.84 -6.42
C ASN A 79 2.30 -17.08 -6.77
N ASN A 80 2.37 -15.75 -6.89
CA ASN A 80 1.24 -14.95 -7.32
C ASN A 80 0.77 -15.35 -8.74
N ALA A 81 1.69 -15.53 -9.68
CA ALA A 81 1.36 -15.99 -11.03
C ALA A 81 0.78 -17.42 -11.02
N TRP A 82 1.35 -18.33 -10.23
CA TRP A 82 0.91 -19.71 -10.09
C TRP A 82 -0.53 -19.80 -9.60
N TYR A 83 -0.85 -19.10 -8.51
CA TYR A 83 -2.21 -19.09 -7.98
C TYR A 83 -3.19 -18.33 -8.88
N ALA A 84 -2.76 -17.24 -9.53
CA ALA A 84 -3.61 -16.50 -10.46
C ALA A 84 -3.95 -17.29 -11.75
N ALA A 85 -3.26 -18.40 -12.03
CA ALA A 85 -3.62 -19.29 -13.14
C ALA A 85 -4.94 -20.05 -12.89
N ASP A 86 -5.31 -20.24 -11.62
CA ASP A 86 -6.56 -20.87 -11.20
C ASP A 86 -7.39 -19.86 -10.41
N MET A 87 -8.37 -19.25 -11.09
CA MET A 87 -9.18 -18.18 -10.53
C MET A 87 -9.97 -18.60 -9.29
N GLU A 88 -10.47 -19.84 -9.24
CA GLU A 88 -11.25 -20.32 -8.11
C GLU A 88 -10.38 -20.44 -6.85
N ASN A 89 -9.17 -21.01 -7.00
CA ASN A 89 -8.24 -21.11 -5.89
C ASN A 89 -7.69 -19.74 -5.48
N TYR A 90 -7.43 -18.86 -6.43
CA TYR A 90 -7.00 -17.50 -6.13
C TYR A 90 -8.06 -16.73 -5.33
N GLU A 91 -9.34 -16.83 -5.72
CA GLU A 91 -10.45 -16.22 -4.99
C GLU A 91 -10.52 -16.76 -3.55
N LYS A 92 -10.39 -18.08 -3.35
CA LYS A 92 -10.37 -18.69 -2.00
C LYS A 92 -9.28 -18.11 -1.12
N ILE A 93 -8.07 -17.90 -1.65
CA ILE A 93 -6.96 -17.31 -0.90
C ILE A 93 -7.29 -15.88 -0.48
N HIS A 94 -7.80 -15.05 -1.39
CA HIS A 94 -8.22 -13.68 -1.08
C HIS A 94 -9.38 -13.62 -0.08
N LYS A 95 -10.31 -14.56 -0.18
CA LYS A 95 -11.41 -14.70 0.77
C LYS A 95 -10.89 -15.04 2.17
N LYS A 96 -9.97 -16.00 2.32
CA LYS A 96 -9.32 -16.31 3.61
C LYS A 96 -8.65 -15.07 4.22
N ALA A 97 -7.94 -14.30 3.41
CA ALA A 97 -7.32 -13.04 3.87
C ALA A 97 -8.37 -12.04 4.38
N SER A 98 -9.49 -11.90 3.65
CA SER A 98 -10.60 -11.01 4.03
C SER A 98 -11.33 -11.47 5.29
N GLU A 99 -11.55 -12.78 5.45
CA GLU A 99 -12.14 -13.39 6.64
C GLU A 99 -11.28 -13.13 7.88
N ARG A 100 -9.94 -13.16 7.73
CA ARG A 100 -9.04 -12.80 8.82
C ARG A 100 -9.20 -11.34 9.24
N VAL A 101 -9.31 -10.39 8.28
CA VAL A 101 -9.61 -8.99 8.60
C VAL A 101 -10.92 -8.88 9.37
N GLN A 102 -11.97 -9.56 8.89
CA GLN A 102 -13.27 -9.53 9.54
C GLN A 102 -13.21 -10.05 10.98
N LYS A 103 -12.52 -11.18 11.19
CA LYS A 103 -12.31 -11.77 12.52
C LYS A 103 -11.60 -10.81 13.48
N GLU A 104 -10.58 -10.11 13.02
CA GLU A 104 -9.87 -9.13 13.83
C GLU A 104 -10.74 -7.90 14.13
N MET A 105 -11.51 -7.42 13.14
CA MET A 105 -12.48 -6.33 13.36
C MET A 105 -13.55 -6.73 14.38
N ASP A 106 -14.07 -7.96 14.31
CA ASP A 106 -15.05 -8.47 15.25
C ASP A 106 -14.50 -8.60 16.67
N ALA A 107 -13.23 -8.98 16.82
CA ALA A 107 -12.54 -8.99 18.11
C ALA A 107 -12.34 -7.59 18.71
N LEU A 108 -12.29 -6.55 17.86
CA LEU A 108 -12.18 -5.15 18.27
C LEU A 108 -13.53 -4.47 18.52
N LYS A 109 -14.66 -5.11 18.19
CA LYS A 109 -15.99 -4.56 18.47
C LYS A 109 -16.18 -4.53 19.99
N PRO A 110 -16.53 -3.36 20.57
CA PRO A 110 -16.89 -3.32 21.98
C PRO A 110 -18.09 -4.24 22.21
N SER A 111 -18.07 -5.00 23.31
CA SER A 111 -19.25 -5.74 23.75
C SER A 111 -20.42 -4.75 23.85
N LYS A 112 -21.64 -5.19 23.53
CA LYS A 112 -22.85 -4.34 23.56
C LYS A 112 -23.11 -3.67 24.92
N ASP A 113 -22.39 -4.11 25.97
CA ASP A 113 -22.46 -3.58 27.32
C ASP A 113 -21.52 -2.38 27.57
N THR A 114 -20.60 -2.09 26.63
CA THR A 114 -19.78 -0.89 26.70
C THR A 114 -20.50 0.27 26.02
N VAL A 115 -21.31 0.99 26.80
CA VAL A 115 -21.80 2.33 26.44
C VAL A 115 -20.58 3.26 26.38
N LEU A 116 -19.86 3.25 25.27
CA LEU A 116 -18.95 4.34 24.95
C LEU A 116 -19.84 5.55 24.63
N PRO A 117 -19.77 6.65 25.41
CA PRO A 117 -20.45 7.86 25.00
C PRO A 117 -19.89 8.22 23.64
N SER A 118 -20.76 8.28 22.64
CA SER A 118 -20.52 8.92 21.36
C SER A 118 -20.21 10.39 21.63
N LYS A 119 -19.01 10.67 22.12
CA LYS A 119 -18.40 11.99 22.09
C LYS A 119 -18.12 12.26 20.63
N GLN A 120 -19.15 12.78 19.99
CA GLN A 120 -19.10 13.81 18.98
C GLN A 120 -17.66 14.25 18.74
N PHE A 121 -17.04 13.75 17.66
CA PHE A 121 -16.03 14.51 16.96
C PHE A 121 -16.74 15.78 16.50
N LYS A 122 -16.93 16.74 17.42
CA LYS A 122 -17.22 18.11 17.07
C LYS A 122 -16.00 18.52 16.27
N GLN A 123 -16.19 18.66 14.96
CA GLN A 123 -15.34 19.48 14.13
C GLN A 123 -15.30 20.86 14.78
N GLY A 124 -14.38 21.04 15.73
CA GLY A 124 -13.91 22.34 16.15
C GLY A 124 -13.16 22.92 14.98
N SER A 125 -13.91 23.45 14.00
CA SER A 125 -13.42 24.50 13.14
C SER A 125 -13.19 25.73 14.04
N ALA A 126 -12.12 25.67 14.83
CA ALA A 126 -11.47 26.89 15.27
C ALA A 126 -11.10 27.61 13.97
N LYS A 127 -11.90 28.59 13.57
CA LYS A 127 -11.58 29.54 12.51
C LYS A 127 -10.34 30.30 12.98
N VAL A 128 -9.17 29.69 12.82
CA VAL A 128 -7.90 30.37 13.00
C VAL A 128 -7.85 31.40 11.89
N ASN A 129 -7.97 32.68 12.25
CA ASN A 129 -7.89 33.78 11.30
C ASN A 129 -6.44 33.92 10.83
N LEU A 130 -6.09 33.09 9.83
CA LEU A 130 -4.78 33.01 9.19
C LEU A 130 -4.33 34.34 8.57
N LYS A 131 -5.27 35.25 8.28
CA LYS A 131 -4.99 36.57 7.69
C LYS A 131 -4.28 37.49 8.70
N ALA A 132 -4.80 37.58 9.92
CA ALA A 132 -4.18 38.39 10.98
C ALA A 132 -2.75 37.92 11.29
N LYS A 133 -2.52 36.60 11.38
CA LYS A 133 -1.18 36.03 11.63
C LYS A 133 -0.21 36.29 10.48
N ARG A 134 -0.69 36.29 9.23
CA ARG A 134 0.12 36.57 8.04
C ARG A 134 0.54 38.04 7.96
N ASP A 135 -0.35 38.95 8.33
CA ASP A 135 -0.09 40.40 8.28
C ASP A 135 0.95 40.81 9.32
N SER A 136 0.90 40.26 10.55
CA SER A 136 1.92 40.48 11.59
C SER A 136 3.31 39.97 11.19
N LEU A 137 3.37 38.80 10.54
CA LEU A 137 4.64 38.22 10.08
C LEU A 137 5.25 39.02 8.92
N ARG A 138 4.42 39.60 8.05
CA ARG A 138 4.88 40.44 6.94
C ARG A 138 5.42 41.77 7.42
N GLN A 139 4.77 42.40 8.40
CA GLN A 139 5.27 43.63 9.03
C GLN A 139 6.60 43.39 9.74
N ALA A 140 6.71 42.31 10.52
CA ALA A 140 7.97 41.94 11.18
C ALA A 140 9.13 41.67 10.18
N ALA A 141 8.82 41.11 9.00
CA ALA A 141 9.83 40.90 7.95
C ALA A 141 10.27 42.22 7.28
N LEU A 142 9.33 43.16 7.07
CA LEU A 142 9.61 44.48 6.49
C LEU A 142 10.43 45.38 7.43
N GLU A 143 10.20 45.31 8.74
CA GLU A 143 10.99 46.04 9.72
C GLU A 143 12.43 45.51 9.82
N LYS A 144 12.62 44.19 9.79
CA LYS A 144 13.95 43.58 9.77
C LYS A 144 14.75 43.94 8.52
N GLN A 145 14.11 44.05 7.35
CA GLN A 145 14.80 44.49 6.13
C GLN A 145 15.22 45.96 6.16
N LYS A 146 14.46 46.83 6.82
CA LYS A 146 14.82 48.25 6.97
C LYS A 146 15.95 48.47 7.97
N ALA A 147 16.05 47.63 9.00
CA ALA A 147 17.14 47.67 9.98
C ALA A 147 18.50 47.21 9.43
N VAL A 148 18.52 46.47 8.30
CA VAL A 148 19.75 45.99 7.66
C VAL A 148 20.30 46.99 6.62
N GLN A 149 19.50 47.98 6.20
CA GLN A 149 19.89 49.00 5.22
C GLN A 149 20.24 50.36 5.82
N LYS A 150 20.50 50.41 7.14
CA LYS A 150 20.99 51.60 7.85
C LYS A 150 22.28 51.25 8.57
#